data_AF-A0A6S7KIT5-F1
#
_entry.id   AF-A0A6S7KIT5-F1
#
_cell.length_a   1.000
_cell.length_b   1.000
_cell.length_c   1.000
_cell.angle_alpha   90.00
_cell.angle_beta   90.00
_cell.angle_gamma   90.00
#
_symmetry.space_group_name_H-M   'P 1'
#
loop_
_entity.id
_entity.type
_entity.pdbx_description
1 polymer ?
#
loop_
_entity_poly.entity_id
_entity_poly.type
_entity_poly.pdbx_seq_one_letter_code
_entity_poly.pdbx_strand_id
1 'polypeptide(L)'
;VRNAHNYLRDFIDEEELYYKSGRYISYLEKWNGRGLDFFNRMLKLAIDLVVEDIWKPIDAVVVEAWIEDLVSFGYEPPKLSTTPKPCKHVIENAKEMKFQQQPSSHLRIGKKMKEIQSLG
;
A
#
# COMPACT_ATOMS: atom_id res chain seq x y z
N VAL A 1 16.01 -13.18 22.12
CA VAL A 1 14.85 -12.67 22.88
C VAL A 1 13.74 -12.40 21.86
N ARG A 2 12.58 -13.04 21.95
CA ARG A 2 11.43 -12.74 21.08
C ARG A 2 10.80 -11.44 21.56
N ASN A 3 10.59 -10.47 20.67
CA ASN A 3 9.81 -9.27 20.99
C ASN A 3 8.46 -9.70 21.56
N ALA A 4 8.12 -9.23 22.76
CA ALA A 4 6.80 -9.43 23.31
C ALA A 4 5.83 -8.59 22.48
N HIS A 5 5.08 -9.23 21.58
CA HIS A 5 4.01 -8.59 20.84
C HIS A 5 3.04 -7.94 21.83
N ASN A 6 2.89 -6.63 21.73
CA ASN A 6 1.91 -5.90 22.51
C ASN A 6 0.65 -5.81 21.64
N TYR A 7 -0.21 -6.82 21.75
CA TYR A 7 -1.45 -6.93 20.96
C TYR A 7 -2.33 -5.68 21.03
N LEU A 8 -2.32 -4.97 22.16
CA LEU A 8 -3.08 -3.73 22.30
C LEU A 8 -2.47 -2.61 21.43
N ARG A 9 -1.14 -2.54 21.36
CA ARG A 9 -0.44 -1.56 20.54
C ARG A 9 -0.57 -1.88 19.05
N ASP A 10 -0.44 -3.16 18.70
CA ASP A 10 -0.67 -3.64 17.33
C ASP A 10 -2.12 -3.31 16.89
N PHE A 11 -3.11 -3.50 17.76
CA PHE A 11 -4.51 -3.14 17.47
C PHE A 11 -4.71 -1.62 17.28
N ILE A 12 -4.12 -0.78 18.12
CA ILE A 12 -4.21 0.69 18.02
C ILE A 12 -3.53 1.18 16.73
N ASP A 13 -2.37 0.61 16.39
CA ASP A 13 -1.63 0.99 15.18
C ASP A 13 -2.38 0.53 13.90
N GLU A 14 -3.07 -0.62 13.95
CA GLU A 14 -3.93 -1.11 12.86
C GLU A 14 -5.23 -0.29 12.71
N GLU A 15 -5.77 0.25 13.80
CA GLU A 15 -7.00 1.04 13.79
C GLU A 15 -6.88 2.27 12.88
N GLU A 16 -5.76 2.98 12.95
CA GLU A 16 -5.47 4.14 12.08
C GLU A 16 -5.46 3.73 10.60
N LEU A 17 -4.89 2.56 10.28
CA LEU A 17 -4.86 2.04 8.92
C LEU A 17 -6.28 1.76 8.39
N TYR A 18 -7.14 1.14 9.20
CA TYR A 18 -8.52 0.86 8.81
C TYR A 18 -9.34 2.13 8.56
N TYR A 19 -9.20 3.17 9.38
CA TYR A 19 -9.97 4.40 9.20
C TYR A 19 -9.43 5.31 8.10
N LYS A 20 -8.11 5.35 7.91
CA LYS A 20 -7.49 6.25 6.92
C LYS A 20 -7.45 5.66 5.51
N SER A 21 -7.35 4.33 5.37
CA SER A 21 -7.22 3.67 4.06
C SER A 21 -8.39 3.97 3.11
N GLY A 22 -9.63 3.94 3.60
CA GLY A 22 -10.81 4.26 2.79
C GLY A 22 -10.79 5.69 2.24
N ARG A 23 -10.52 6.67 3.12
CA ARG A 23 -10.39 8.08 2.75
C ARG A 23 -9.24 8.31 1.76
N TYR A 24 -8.11 7.63 1.99
CA TYR A 24 -6.95 7.69 1.12
C TYR A 24 -7.26 7.19 -0.30
N ILE A 25 -7.90 6.03 -0.43
CA ILE A 25 -8.27 5.47 -1.74
C ILE A 25 -9.28 6.38 -2.44
N SER A 26 -10.31 6.85 -1.73
CA SER A 26 -11.31 7.77 -2.30
C SER A 26 -10.70 9.10 -2.75
N TYR A 27 -9.64 9.57 -2.09
CA TYR A 27 -8.89 10.74 -2.51
C TYR A 27 -8.10 10.46 -3.79
N LEU A 28 -7.31 9.38 -3.80
CA LEU A 28 -6.49 8.99 -4.95
C LEU A 28 -7.31 8.72 -6.22
N GLU A 29 -8.51 8.17 -6.09
CA GLU A 29 -9.43 7.93 -7.21
C GLU A 29 -9.82 9.24 -7.92
N LYS A 30 -10.00 10.32 -7.16
CA LYS A 30 -10.39 11.64 -7.67
C LYS A 30 -9.19 12.51 -8.03
N TRP A 31 -8.03 12.21 -7.46
CA TRP A 31 -6.83 13.01 -7.63
C TRP A 31 -6.32 12.97 -9.07
N ASN A 32 -5.82 14.11 -9.54
CA ASN A 32 -5.26 14.22 -10.88
C ASN A 32 -4.14 15.24 -10.96
N GLY A 33 -2.91 14.77 -11.20
CA GLY A 33 -1.74 15.61 -11.40
C GLY A 33 -1.53 16.14 -12.83
N ARG A 34 -2.58 16.34 -13.64
CA ARG A 34 -2.47 16.76 -15.05
C ARG A 34 -1.53 17.96 -15.24
N GLY A 35 -0.60 17.84 -16.20
CA GLY A 35 0.27 18.95 -16.64
C GLY A 35 1.59 19.13 -15.89
N LEU A 36 1.83 18.40 -14.80
CA LEU A 36 3.09 18.44 -14.06
C LEU A 36 4.05 17.31 -14.48
N ASP A 37 5.35 17.57 -14.35
CA ASP A 37 6.43 16.56 -14.43
C ASP A 37 6.32 15.54 -13.29
N PHE A 38 6.94 14.36 -13.44
CA PHE A 38 6.82 13.25 -12.49
C PHE A 38 7.14 13.63 -11.05
N PHE A 39 8.28 14.26 -10.80
CA PHE A 39 8.67 14.68 -9.45
C PHE A 39 7.74 15.76 -8.89
N ASN A 40 7.36 16.73 -9.73
CA ASN A 40 6.40 17.76 -9.33
C ASN A 40 5.03 17.17 -8.98
N ARG A 41 4.58 16.12 -9.69
CA ARG A 41 3.35 15.39 -9.33
C ARG A 41 3.48 14.66 -8.01
N MET A 42 4.62 14.02 -7.77
CA MET A 42 4.89 13.30 -6.53
C MET A 42 4.88 14.25 -5.33
N LEU A 43 5.60 15.38 -5.43
CA LEU A 43 5.61 16.40 -4.39
C LEU A 43 4.23 17.01 -4.18
N LYS A 44 3.52 17.35 -5.26
CA LYS A 44 2.16 17.89 -5.18
C LYS A 44 1.20 16.91 -4.50
N LEU A 45 1.28 15.63 -4.81
CA LEU A 45 0.48 14.60 -4.15
C LEU A 45 0.81 14.52 -2.66
N ALA A 46 2.09 14.55 -2.28
CA ALA A 46 2.48 14.52 -0.88
C ALA A 46 1.92 15.73 -0.09
N ILE A 47 2.03 16.95 -0.65
CA ILE A 47 1.45 18.16 -0.06
C ILE A 47 -0.07 18.04 0.07
N ASP A 48 -0.73 17.56 -0.97
CA ASP A 48 -2.18 17.39 -0.99
C ASP A 48 -2.67 16.41 0.08
N LEU A 49 -1.95 15.31 0.28
CA LEU A 49 -2.25 14.32 1.32
C LEU A 49 -2.05 14.88 2.74
N VAL A 50 -1.16 15.84 2.91
CA VAL A 50 -1.01 16.58 4.17
C VAL A 50 -2.18 17.55 4.38
N VAL A 51 -2.63 18.24 3.33
CA VAL A 51 -3.78 19.14 3.40
C VAL A 51 -5.07 18.39 3.75
N GLU A 52 -5.22 17.16 3.26
CA GLU A 52 -6.36 16.28 3.56
C GLU A 52 -6.25 15.57 4.93
N ASP A 53 -5.25 15.90 5.76
CA ASP A 53 -4.98 15.28 7.07
C ASP A 53 -4.81 13.75 7.00
N ILE A 54 -4.43 13.24 5.83
CA ILE A 54 -4.12 11.83 5.63
C ILE A 54 -2.67 11.58 6.08
N TRP A 55 -1.77 12.44 5.63
CA TRP A 55 -0.35 12.45 5.99
C TRP A 55 -0.01 13.60 6.94
N LYS A 56 1.09 13.46 7.67
CA LYS A 56 1.64 14.50 8.54
C LYS A 56 2.57 15.41 7.72
N PRO A 57 2.78 16.67 8.12
CA PRO A 57 3.68 17.59 7.41
C PRO A 57 5.09 17.04 7.19
N ILE A 58 5.58 16.22 8.13
CA ILE A 58 6.89 15.57 8.01
C ILE A 58 6.96 14.63 6.81
N ASP A 59 5.87 13.97 6.43
CA ASP A 59 5.84 13.02 5.32
C ASP A 59 6.11 13.74 3.99
N ALA A 60 5.60 14.96 3.82
CA ALA A 60 5.89 15.78 2.63
C ALA A 60 7.36 16.22 2.57
N VAL A 61 7.95 16.60 3.70
CA VAL A 61 9.39 16.96 3.79
C VAL A 61 10.28 15.75 3.46
N VAL A 62 9.90 14.56 3.93
CA VAL A 62 10.63 13.33 3.61
C VAL A 62 10.54 13.01 2.11
N VAL A 63 9.39 13.22 1.48
CA VAL A 63 9.24 13.04 0.02
C VAL A 63 10.10 14.04 -0.75
N GLU A 64 10.15 15.30 -0.32
CA GLU A 64 11.01 16.31 -0.93
C GLU A 64 12.48 15.91 -0.85
N ALA A 65 12.98 15.57 0.34
CA ALA A 65 14.36 15.12 0.53
C ALA A 65 14.68 13.86 -0.30
N TRP A 66 13.73 12.92 -0.40
CA TRP A 66 13.90 11.72 -1.22
C TRP A 66 13.99 12.03 -2.72
N ILE A 67 13.23 13.01 -3.21
CA ILE A 67 13.33 13.49 -4.60
C ILE A 67 14.70 14.15 -4.84
N GLU A 68 15.17 14.99 -3.91
CA GLU A 68 16.49 15.63 -3.99
C GLU A 68 17.62 14.58 -4.06
N ASP A 69 17.54 13.55 -3.23
CA ASP A 69 18.48 12.43 -3.24
C ASP A 69 18.48 11.73 -4.61
N LEU A 70 17.30 11.42 -5.16
CA LEU A 70 17.19 10.78 -6.49
C LEU A 70 17.82 11.64 -7.60
N VAL A 71 17.57 12.95 -7.58
CA VAL A 71 18.18 13.88 -8.53
C VAL A 71 19.69 13.91 -8.35
N SER A 72 20.19 13.88 -7.11
CA SER A 72 21.63 13.87 -6.81
C SER A 72 22.34 12.62 -7.35
N PHE A 73 21.66 11.47 -7.35
CA PHE A 73 22.15 10.22 -7.95
C PHE A 73 22.02 10.18 -9.48
N GLY A 74 21.45 11.21 -10.10
CA GLY A 74 21.23 11.26 -11.54
C GLY A 74 20.08 10.37 -12.02
N TYR A 75 19.10 10.09 -11.15
CA TYR A 75 17.92 9.33 -11.55
C TYR A 75 17.07 10.13 -12.54
N GLU A 76 16.80 9.54 -13.70
CA GLU A 76 15.93 10.14 -14.71
C GLU A 76 14.47 9.73 -14.47
N PRO A 77 13.55 10.68 -14.20
CA PRO A 77 12.16 10.36 -13.97
C PRO A 77 11.47 9.81 -15.23
N PRO A 78 10.50 8.88 -15.06
CA PRO A 78 9.75 8.36 -16.19
C PRO A 78 8.89 9.44 -16.83
N LYS A 79 8.88 9.48 -18.17
CA LYS A 79 8.04 10.41 -18.93
C LYS A 79 6.57 10.03 -18.78
N LEU A 80 5.78 10.98 -18.30
CA LEU A 80 4.34 10.81 -18.16
C LEU A 80 3.64 11.00 -19.51
N SER A 81 2.87 10.02 -19.93
CA SER A 81 2.03 10.14 -21.12
C SER A 81 0.90 11.12 -20.84
N THR A 82 0.85 12.22 -21.60
CA THR A 82 -0.22 13.22 -21.53
C THR A 82 -1.55 12.71 -22.06
N THR A 83 -1.56 11.62 -22.83
CA THR A 83 -2.77 10.98 -23.32
C THR A 83 -3.22 9.89 -22.34
N PRO A 84 -4.45 9.96 -21.81
CA PRO A 84 -5.01 8.83 -21.09
C PRO A 84 -5.15 7.67 -22.08
N LYS A 85 -4.32 6.64 -21.94
CA LYS A 85 -4.57 5.38 -22.64
C LYS A 85 -5.90 4.85 -22.10
N PRO A 86 -6.89 4.54 -22.95
CA PRO A 86 -8.14 3.97 -22.47
C PRO A 86 -7.80 2.71 -21.68
N CYS A 87 -8.30 2.62 -20.45
CA CYS A 87 -8.17 1.41 -19.64
C CYS A 87 -8.69 0.25 -20.49
N LYS A 88 -7.86 -0.78 -20.69
CA LYS A 88 -8.37 -2.03 -21.26
C LYS A 88 -9.40 -2.53 -20.26
N HIS A 89 -10.66 -2.63 -20.68
CA HIS A 89 -11.67 -3.30 -19.88
C HIS A 89 -11.20 -4.74 -19.74
N VAL A 90 -10.62 -5.10 -18.60
CA VAL A 90 -10.22 -6.47 -18.31
C VAL A 90 -11.53 -7.22 -18.06
N ILE A 91 -12.15 -7.69 -19.14
CA ILE A 91 -13.23 -8.67 -19.10
C ILE A 91 -12.55 -10.03 -18.85
N GLU A 92 -11.87 -10.17 -17.72
CA GLU A 92 -11.51 -11.48 -17.21
C GLU A 92 -12.65 -11.90 -16.27
N ASN A 93 -13.22 -13.07 -16.53
CA ASN A 93 -14.20 -13.68 -15.64
C ASN A 93 -13.67 -13.63 -14.22
N ALA A 94 -14.47 -13.15 -13.26
CA ALA A 94 -14.08 -13.00 -11.86
C ALA A 94 -13.32 -14.24 -11.40
N LYS A 95 -11.99 -14.13 -11.30
CA LYS A 95 -11.16 -15.23 -10.84
C LYS A 95 -11.36 -15.28 -9.34
N GLU A 96 -12.10 -16.28 -8.88
CA GLU A 96 -12.26 -16.52 -7.44
C GLU A 96 -10.86 -16.64 -6.81
N MET A 97 -10.47 -15.60 -6.07
CA MET A 97 -9.27 -15.61 -5.26
C MET A 97 -9.55 -16.49 -4.04
N LYS A 98 -9.23 -17.78 -4.15
CA LYS A 98 -9.33 -18.69 -3.00
C LYS A 98 -8.24 -18.34 -2.00
N PHE A 99 -8.62 -17.72 -0.89
CA PHE A 99 -7.72 -17.46 0.22
C PHE A 99 -7.26 -18.78 0.83
N GLN A 100 -5.98 -19.11 0.71
CA GLN A 100 -5.38 -20.22 1.43
C GLN A 100 -4.95 -19.73 2.80
N GLN A 101 -5.71 -20.09 3.84
CA GLN A 101 -5.31 -19.86 5.21
C GLN A 101 -4.03 -20.65 5.50
N GLN A 102 -2.94 -19.93 5.76
CA GLN A 102 -1.76 -20.54 6.34
C GLN A 102 -1.99 -20.71 7.85
N PRO A 103 -1.49 -21.79 8.46
CA PRO A 103 -1.60 -21.98 9.90
C PRO A 103 -0.82 -20.86 10.60
N SER A 104 -1.53 -19.83 11.07
CA SER A 104 -0.95 -18.79 11.90
C SER A 104 -0.71 -19.32 13.31
N SER A 105 0.21 -18.70 14.04
CA SER A 105 0.51 -19.05 15.43
C SER A 105 -0.58 -18.65 16.43
N HIS A 106 -1.64 -17.97 15.98
CA HIS A 106 -2.71 -17.50 16.86
C HIS A 106 -3.84 -18.55 16.90
N LEU A 107 -3.92 -19.25 18.04
CA LEU A 107 -4.87 -20.31 18.41
C LEU A 107 -4.81 -21.59 17.56
N ARG A 108 -3.70 -22.33 17.70
CA ARG A 108 -3.58 -23.76 17.34
C ARG A 108 -4.51 -24.63 18.22
N ILE A 109 -5.82 -24.59 18.00
CA ILE A 109 -6.65 -25.78 18.25
C ILE A 109 -6.52 -26.63 16.99
N GLY A 110 -5.40 -27.34 16.91
CA GLY A 110 -5.05 -28.17 15.78
C GLY A 110 -6.09 -29.27 15.58
N LYS A 111 -6.71 -29.33 14.40
CA LYS A 111 -7.36 -30.56 13.96
C LYS A 111 -6.28 -31.65 13.87
N LYS A 112 -6.55 -32.81 14.47
CA LYS A 112 -5.68 -33.99 14.39
C LYS A 112 -5.49 -34.37 12.92
N MET A 113 -4.26 -34.34 12.43
CA MET A 113 -3.90 -34.85 11.12
C MET A 113 -4.19 -36.36 11.11
N LYS A 114 -4.97 -36.83 10.13
CA LYS A 114 -5.11 -38.26 9.88
C LYS A 114 -3.96 -38.72 8.97
N GLU A 115 -3.35 -39.79 9.44
CA GLU A 115 -2.19 -40.50 8.95
C GLU A 115 -2.40 -40.99 7.51
N ILE A 116 -1.52 -40.59 6.59
CA ILE A 116 -1.41 -41.27 5.29
C ILE A 116 -0.60 -42.53 5.58
N GLN A 117 -1.29 -43.67 5.66
CA GLN A 117 -0.61 -44.96 5.68
C GLN A 117 0.15 -45.12 4.35
N SER A 118 1.48 -45.10 4.42
CA SER A 118 2.31 -45.74 3.41
C SER A 118 2.18 -47.25 3.61
N LEU A 119 1.91 -48.00 2.56
CA LEU A 119 2.10 -49.45 2.40
C LEU A 119 1.56 -49.73 0.98
N GLY A 120 2.27 -50.27 0.00
CA GLY A 120 3.61 -50.79 -0.16
C GLY A 120 3.75 -51.19 -1.63
#